data_AF-A0A945C0T7-F1
#
_entry.id   AF-A0A945C0T7-F1
#
_cell.length_a   1.000
_cell.length_b   1.000
_cell.length_c   1.000
_cell.angle_alpha   90.00
_cell.angle_beta   90.00
_cell.angle_gamma   90.00
#
_symmetry.space_group_name_H-M   'P 1'
#
loop_
_entity.id
_entity.type
_entity.pdbx_description
1 polymer ?
#
loop_
_entity_poly.entity_id
_entity_poly.type
_entity_poly.pdbx_seq_one_letter_code
_entity_poly.pdbx_strand_id
1 'polypeptide(L)'
;EMLILAWKHPNVYVEASARPARHWTESVKKFSGGYGQDKMIWATDYPLLPFKRTVDDVYDCGFSEEANRKILRDNAAKVFKIDA
;
A
#
# COMPACT_ATOMS: atom_id res chain seq x y z
N GLU A 1 -13.17 -4.72 -7.09
CA GLU A 1 -13.81 -3.46 -7.56
C GLU A 1 -13.06 -2.20 -7.12
N MET A 2 -12.57 -2.09 -5.88
CA MET A 2 -11.84 -0.88 -5.44
C MET A 2 -10.56 -0.56 -6.23
N LEU A 3 -9.79 -1.59 -6.65
CA LEU A 3 -8.57 -1.38 -7.43
C LEU A 3 -8.82 -0.67 -8.77
N ILE A 4 -9.94 -0.98 -9.44
CA ILE A 4 -10.25 -0.35 -10.74
C ILE A 4 -10.70 1.10 -10.57
N LEU A 5 -11.35 1.44 -9.45
CA LEU A 5 -11.70 2.83 -9.14
C LEU A 5 -10.43 3.66 -8.90
N ALA A 6 -9.50 3.16 -8.08
CA ALA A 6 -8.23 3.85 -7.84
C ALA A 6 -7.38 4.00 -9.10
N TRP A 7 -7.44 3.02 -10.01
CA TRP A 7 -6.76 3.11 -11.30
C TRP A 7 -7.36 4.17 -12.22
N LYS A 8 -8.69 4.21 -12.35
CA LYS A 8 -9.38 5.11 -13.28
C LYS A 8 -9.38 6.57 -12.82
N HIS A 9 -9.35 6.81 -11.52
CA HIS A 9 -9.51 8.15 -10.96
C HIS A 9 -8.19 8.68 -10.39
N PRO A 10 -7.70 9.85 -10.84
CA PRO A 10 -6.39 10.37 -10.43
C PRO A 10 -6.30 10.65 -8.92
N ASN A 11 -7.42 10.97 -8.28
CA ASN A 11 -7.47 11.37 -6.86
C ASN A 11 -8.06 10.29 -5.93
N VAL A 12 -8.20 9.05 -6.42
CA VAL A 12 -8.65 7.91 -5.60
C VAL A 12 -7.45 7.00 -5.34
N TYR A 13 -7.30 6.59 -4.08
CA TYR A 13 -6.21 5.76 -3.58
C TYR A 13 -6.79 4.57 -2.82
N VAL A 14 -6.02 3.49 -2.71
CA VAL A 14 -6.36 2.30 -1.92
C VAL A 14 -5.52 2.32 -0.67
N GLU A 15 -6.21 2.26 0.46
CA GLU A 15 -5.62 2.09 1.79
C GLU A 15 -5.80 0.62 2.20
N ALA A 16 -4.80 0.03 2.86
CA ALA A 16 -4.72 -1.42 3.09
C ALA A 16 -4.59 -1.82 4.58
N SER A 17 -5.03 -0.96 5.49
CA SER A 17 -5.07 -1.20 6.94
C SER A 17 -6.01 -2.35 7.30
N ALA A 18 -5.92 -2.80 8.55
CA ALA A 18 -6.67 -3.92 9.14
C ALA A 18 -6.49 -5.30 8.45
N ARG A 19 -5.83 -5.37 7.29
CA ARG A 19 -5.49 -6.61 6.57
C ARG A 19 -3.99 -6.65 6.24
N PRO A 20 -3.20 -7.41 7.01
CA PRO A 20 -1.77 -7.51 6.76
C PRO A 20 -1.45 -8.04 5.35
N ALA A 21 -0.37 -7.53 4.75
CA ALA A 21 -0.05 -7.75 3.34
C ALA A 21 0.16 -9.22 2.93
N ARG A 22 0.57 -10.06 3.88
CA ARG A 22 0.63 -11.52 3.70
C ARG A 22 -0.69 -12.12 3.21
N HIS A 23 -1.82 -11.52 3.59
CA HIS A 23 -3.18 -11.97 3.28
C HIS A 23 -3.81 -11.24 2.10
N TRP A 24 -3.08 -10.32 1.46
CA TRP A 24 -3.57 -9.67 0.25
C TRP A 24 -3.76 -10.71 -0.86
N THR A 25 -4.86 -10.56 -1.60
CA THR A 25 -5.09 -11.40 -2.78
C THR A 25 -4.04 -11.12 -3.84
N GLU A 26 -3.83 -12.09 -4.73
CA GLU A 26 -2.87 -11.96 -5.84
C GLU A 26 -3.12 -10.71 -6.70
N SER A 27 -4.39 -10.35 -6.90
CA SER A 27 -4.78 -9.13 -7.61
C SER A 27 -4.31 -7.85 -6.91
N VAL A 28 -4.39 -7.79 -5.57
CA VAL A 28 -3.90 -6.66 -4.79
C VAL A 28 -2.38 -6.60 -4.83
N LYS A 29 -1.69 -7.75 -4.72
CA LYS A 29 -0.23 -7.80 -4.84
C LYS A 29 0.26 -7.33 -6.20
N LYS A 30 -0.35 -7.82 -7.29
CA LYS A 30 -0.03 -7.38 -8.67
C LYS A 30 -0.30 -5.89 -8.92
N PHE A 31 -1.38 -5.36 -8.35
CA PHE A 31 -1.67 -3.93 -8.40
C PHE A 31 -0.61 -3.13 -7.65
N SER A 32 -0.28 -3.56 -6.42
CA SER A 32 0.63 -2.86 -5.50
C SER A 32 2.07 -2.84 -6.00
N GLY A 33 2.58 -3.97 -6.49
CA GLY A 33 3.95 -4.07 -7.02
C GLY A 33 4.09 -3.70 -8.50
N GLY A 34 2.99 -3.30 -9.16
CA GLY A 34 2.93 -3.10 -10.61
C GLY A 34 2.32 -1.76 -10.99
N TYR A 35 1.34 -1.79 -11.89
CA TYR A 35 0.76 -0.58 -12.50
C TYR A 35 0.02 0.33 -11.50
N GLY A 36 -0.40 -0.20 -10.34
CA GLY A 36 -1.11 0.54 -9.30
C GLY A 36 -0.23 1.01 -8.15
N GLN A 37 1.10 0.86 -8.23
CA GLN A 37 2.00 1.14 -7.11
C GLN A 37 1.90 2.57 -6.56
N ASP A 38 1.62 3.57 -7.41
CA ASP A 38 1.45 4.97 -6.99
C ASP A 38 0.09 5.26 -6.34
N LYS A 39 -0.75 4.24 -6.17
CA LYS A 39 -2.12 4.32 -5.65
C LYS A 39 -2.33 3.56 -4.35
N MET A 40 -1.34 2.78 -3.90
CA MET A 40 -1.43 1.99 -2.69
C MET A 40 -0.82 2.73 -1.51
N ILE A 41 -1.56 2.81 -0.40
CA ILE A 41 -1.10 3.37 0.86
C ILE A 41 -1.20 2.27 1.92
N TRP A 42 -0.08 2.00 2.58
CA TRP A 42 -0.04 1.12 3.73
C TRP A 42 -0.38 1.88 5.02
N ALA A 43 -1.12 1.22 5.92
CA ALA A 43 -1.25 1.64 7.31
C ALA A 43 -1.53 0.42 8.21
N THR A 44 -1.42 0.62 9.53
CA THR A 44 -1.47 -0.47 10.52
C THR A 44 -2.86 -0.74 11.10
N ASP A 45 -3.76 0.25 11.11
CA ASP A 45 -4.95 0.24 11.97
C ASP A 45 -4.61 0.10 13.47
N TYR A 46 -3.48 0.65 13.93
CA TYR A 46 -3.09 0.58 15.34
C TYR A 46 -4.21 1.11 16.26
N PRO A 47 -4.59 0.39 17.33
CA PRO A 47 -3.87 -0.72 17.96
C PRO A 47 -4.19 -2.14 17.45
N LEU A 48 -4.99 -2.30 16.38
CA LEU A 48 -5.39 -3.62 15.88
C LEU A 48 -4.22 -4.46 15.37
N LEU A 49 -3.29 -3.86 14.61
CA LEU A 49 -2.09 -4.55 14.12
C LEU A 49 -0.80 -3.81 14.53
N PRO A 50 0.25 -4.52 15.00
CA PRO A 50 1.53 -3.91 15.35
C PRO A 50 2.36 -3.50 14.12
N PHE A 51 3.01 -2.34 14.21
CA PHE A 51 3.84 -1.74 13.14
C PHE A 51 4.85 -2.72 12.54
N LYS A 52 5.78 -3.26 13.35
CA LYS A 52 6.88 -4.10 12.86
C LYS A 52 6.36 -5.26 12.00
N ARG A 53 5.40 -6.01 12.52
CA ARG A 53 4.82 -7.16 11.81
C ARG A 53 4.20 -6.74 10.47
N THR A 54 3.40 -5.68 10.46
CA THR A 54 2.72 -5.23 9.23
C THR A 54 3.65 -4.64 8.20
N VAL A 55 4.81 -4.12 8.60
CA VAL A 55 5.88 -3.68 7.69
C VAL A 55 6.59 -4.91 7.11
N ASP A 56 6.97 -5.86 7.96
CA ASP A 56 7.61 -7.11 7.54
C ASP A 56 6.72 -7.86 6.51
N ASP A 57 5.40 -7.93 6.77
CA ASP A 57 4.43 -8.54 5.84
C ASP A 57 4.42 -7.88 4.43
N VAL A 58 4.75 -6.59 4.31
CA VAL A 58 4.86 -5.88 3.02
C VAL A 58 6.14 -6.29 2.30
N TYR A 59 7.28 -6.32 3.01
CA TYR A 59 8.55 -6.75 2.44
C TYR A 59 8.51 -8.21 1.96
N ASP A 60 7.84 -9.08 2.71
CA ASP A 60 7.65 -10.50 2.36
C ASP A 60 6.83 -10.71 1.08
N CYS A 61 6.13 -9.69 0.58
CA CYS A 61 5.46 -9.76 -0.72
C CYS A 61 6.43 -9.70 -1.91
N GLY A 62 7.71 -9.42 -1.70
CA GLY A 62 8.74 -9.48 -2.74
C GLY A 62 8.63 -8.38 -3.79
N PHE A 63 8.06 -7.23 -3.45
CA PHE A 63 8.00 -6.07 -4.35
C PHE A 63 9.39 -5.45 -4.56
N SER A 64 9.53 -4.64 -5.62
CA SER A 64 10.74 -3.85 -5.84
C SER A 64 10.95 -2.83 -4.71
N GLU A 65 12.19 -2.36 -4.56
CA GLU A 65 12.52 -1.30 -3.60
C GLU A 65 11.69 -0.02 -3.84
N GLU A 66 11.47 0.33 -5.10
CA GLU A 66 10.63 1.47 -5.49
C GLU A 66 9.19 1.30 -5.01
N ALA A 67 8.57 0.15 -5.28
CA ALA A 67 7.20 -0.12 -4.88
C ALA A 67 7.07 -0.12 -3.35
N ASN A 68 8.00 -0.76 -2.63
CA ASN A 68 8.02 -0.74 -1.17
C ASN A 68 8.10 0.69 -0.61
N ARG A 69 8.99 1.53 -1.15
CA ARG A 69 9.13 2.93 -0.73
C ARG A 69 7.84 3.73 -0.96
N LYS A 70 7.21 3.54 -2.13
CA LYS A 70 5.93 4.19 -2.47
C LYS A 70 4.80 3.78 -1.53
N ILE A 71 4.61 2.48 -1.35
CA ILE A 71 3.54 1.88 -0.54
C ILE A 71 3.68 2.29 0.93
N LEU A 72 4.89 2.20 1.48
CA LEU A 72 5.14 2.43 2.91
C LEU A 72 5.28 3.91 3.27
N ARG A 73 5.55 4.79 2.30
CA ARG A 73 5.82 6.21 2.59
C ARG A 73 5.40 7.18 1.49
N ASP A 74 5.98 7.11 0.30
CA ASP A 74 5.95 8.25 -0.65
C ASP A 74 4.53 8.61 -1.09
N ASN A 75 3.66 7.61 -1.27
CA ASN A 75 2.27 7.86 -1.67
C ASN A 75 1.50 8.62 -0.59
N ALA A 76 1.66 8.22 0.68
CA ALA A 76 1.06 8.92 1.80
C ALA A 76 1.62 10.34 1.93
N ALA A 77 2.95 10.49 1.86
CA ALA A 77 3.61 11.80 1.94
C ALA A 77 3.10 12.76 0.86
N LYS A 78 2.97 12.28 -0.38
CA LYS A 78 2.42 13.05 -1.51
C LYS A 78 0.97 13.45 -1.29
N VAL A 79 0.11 12.51 -0.88
CA VAL A 79 -1.35 12.76 -0.71
C VAL A 79 -1.61 13.71 0.45
N PHE A 80 -0.92 13.50 1.57
CA PHE A 80 -1.11 14.29 2.80
C PHE A 80 -0.22 15.53 2.87
N LYS A 81 0.63 15.78 1.86
CA LYS A 81 1.57 16.91 1.80
C LYS A 81 2.49 16.96 3.03
N ILE A 82 3.05 15.80 3.37
CA ILE A 82 4.01 15.66 4.46
C ILE A 82 5.41 15.82 3.88
N ASP A 83 6.25 16.62 4.54
CA ASP A 83 7.66 16.75 4.16
C ASP A 83 8.36 15.39 4.28
N ALA A 84 9.01 14.96 3.19
CA ALA A 84 9.70 13.69 3.08
C ALA A 84 11.18 13.80 3.45
#